data_AF-A0A941I724-F1
#
_entry.id   AF-A0A941I724-F1
#
_cell.length_a   1.000
_cell.length_b   1.000
_cell.length_c   1.000
_cell.angle_alpha   90.00
_cell.angle_beta   90.00
_cell.angle_gamma   90.00
#
_symmetry.space_group_name_H-M   'P 1'
#
loop_
_entity.id
_entity.type
_entity.pdbx_description
1 polymer ?
#
loop_
_entity_poly.entity_id
_entity_poly.type
_entity_poly.pdbx_seq_one_letter_code
_entity_poly.pdbx_strand_id
1 'polypeptide(L)'
;GSGYTQILINGEPAPSGFLLEQINPAQVERIEIQKAATADQSTQAVAGSINIVLKTVAKKRQASVKLGVAYSTGRPTANVSALYSERAGDLSYSLPVSAYEYDSSAEMKVSRYVAGSLGTV
;
A
#
# COMPACT_ATOMS: atom_id res chain seq x y z
N GLY A 1 11.12 37.65 -31.70
CA GLY A 1 11.39 36.23 -31.43
C GLY A 1 10.17 35.63 -30.76
N SER A 2 9.67 34.50 -31.26
CA SER A 2 8.55 33.77 -30.66
C SER A 2 9.00 33.15 -29.35
N GLY A 3 8.71 33.79 -28.22
CA GLY A 3 8.99 33.19 -26.92
C GLY A 3 8.28 31.84 -26.79
N TYR A 4 8.98 30.77 -26.46
CA TYR A 4 8.39 29.47 -26.14
C TYR A 4 8.14 29.37 -24.64
N THR A 5 7.13 28.59 -24.24
CA THR A 5 6.85 28.30 -22.84
C THR A 5 7.56 27.00 -22.47
N GLN A 6 8.29 26.99 -21.36
CA GLN A 6 8.92 25.78 -20.86
C GLN A 6 7.89 24.94 -20.09
N ILE A 7 7.82 23.65 -20.39
CA ILE A 7 6.98 22.71 -19.64
C ILE A 7 7.86 21.91 -18.67
N LEU A 8 7.47 21.91 -17.40
CA LEU A 8 8.09 21.16 -16.32
C LEU A 8 7.11 20.11 -15.80
N ILE A 9 7.62 18.95 -15.38
CA ILE A 9 6.86 17.88 -14.74
C ILE A 9 7.53 17.64 -13.39
N ASN A 10 6.81 17.92 -12.30
CA ASN A 10 7.36 17.87 -10.94
C ASN A 10 8.67 18.67 -10.78
N GLY A 11 8.79 19.82 -11.46
CA GLY A 11 9.98 20.70 -11.42
C GLY A 11 11.10 20.36 -12.43
N GLU A 12 11.03 19.20 -13.10
CA GLU A 12 12.02 18.78 -14.09
C GLU A 12 11.55 19.09 -15.52
N PRO A 13 12.44 19.46 -16.47
CA PRO A 13 12.05 19.65 -17.87
C PRO A 13 11.35 18.42 -18.45
N ALA A 14 10.24 18.65 -19.14
CA ALA A 14 9.54 17.58 -19.82
C ALA A 14 10.47 16.87 -20.84
N PRO A 15 10.38 15.54 -21.01
CA PRO A 15 11.16 14.81 -21.99
C PRO A 15 10.95 15.34 -23.42
N SER A 16 11.93 15.14 -24.29
CA SER A 16 11.76 15.45 -25.71
C SER A 16 10.58 14.68 -26.32
N GLY A 17 9.71 15.39 -27.04
CA GLY A 17 8.50 14.79 -27.63
C GLY A 17 7.36 14.53 -26.65
N PHE A 18 7.41 15.07 -25.42
CA PHE A 18 6.30 15.01 -24.48
C PHE A 18 5.03 15.65 -25.07
N LEU A 19 3.94 14.90 -25.10
CA LEU A 19 2.62 15.37 -25.51
C LEU A 19 1.76 15.57 -24.26
N LEU A 20 1.18 16.76 -24.12
CA LEU A 20 0.33 17.11 -22.98
C LEU A 20 -0.87 16.16 -22.83
N GLU A 21 -1.33 15.60 -23.94
CA GLU A 21 -2.48 14.68 -24.00
C GLU A 21 -2.22 13.32 -23.35
N GLN A 22 -0.96 12.96 -23.09
CA GLN A 22 -0.60 11.71 -22.42
C GLN A 22 -0.80 11.77 -20.90
N ILE A 23 -0.95 12.98 -20.32
CA ILE A 23 -1.22 13.13 -18.89
C ILE A 23 -2.72 13.00 -18.65
N ASN A 24 -3.11 12.01 -17.86
CA ASN A 24 -4.49 11.93 -17.39
C ASN A 24 -4.74 13.08 -16.40
N PRO A 25 -5.77 13.93 -16.60
CA PRO A 25 -6.10 15.02 -15.67
C PRO A 25 -6.31 14.54 -14.23
N ALA A 26 -6.77 13.31 -14.03
CA ALA A 26 -6.95 12.72 -12.71
C ALA A 26 -5.63 12.53 -11.95
N GLN A 27 -4.49 12.45 -12.65
CA GLN A 27 -3.14 12.34 -12.09
C GLN A 27 -2.54 13.71 -11.78
N VAL A 28 -3.15 14.82 -12.20
CA VAL A 28 -2.65 16.16 -11.92
C VAL A 28 -3.14 16.60 -10.54
N GLU A 29 -2.22 17.05 -9.69
CA GLU A 29 -2.52 17.63 -8.38
C GLU A 29 -2.76 19.13 -8.50
N ARG A 30 -1.83 19.83 -9.17
CA ARG A 30 -1.92 21.27 -9.46
C ARG A 30 -1.08 21.64 -10.67
N ILE A 31 -1.35 22.82 -11.21
CA ILE A 31 -0.58 23.43 -12.30
C ILE A 31 -0.06 24.77 -11.79
N GLU A 32 1.25 24.96 -11.84
CA GLU A 32 1.91 26.21 -11.46
C GLU A 32 2.37 26.96 -12.72
N ILE A 33 2.08 28.26 -12.80
CA ILE A 33 2.42 29.09 -13.95
C ILE A 33 3.36 30.19 -13.49
N GLN A 34 4.58 30.21 -14.00
CA GLN A 34 5.54 31.28 -13.79
C GLN A 34 5.65 32.11 -15.06
N LYS A 35 5.21 33.36 -14.99
CA LYS A 35 5.37 34.31 -16.11
C LYS A 35 6.82 34.80 -16.13
N ALA A 36 7.41 34.93 -17.32
CA ALA A 36 8.75 35.50 -17.41
C ALA A 36 8.78 36.92 -16.83
N ALA A 37 9.78 37.19 -15.99
CA ALA A 37 10.09 38.55 -15.58
C ALA A 37 10.65 39.30 -16.79
N THR A 38 10.09 40.45 -17.11
CA THR A 38 10.40 41.25 -18.31
C THR A 38 11.81 41.85 -18.38
N ALA A 39 12.78 41.41 -17.55
CA ALA A 39 14.02 42.16 -17.32
C ALA A 39 15.35 41.44 -17.58
N ASP A 40 15.40 40.18 -18.01
CA ASP A 40 16.69 39.52 -18.28
C ASP A 40 16.69 38.76 -19.61
N GLN A 41 17.23 39.42 -20.64
CA GLN A 41 17.34 38.98 -22.03
C GLN A 41 18.39 37.86 -22.22
N SER A 42 18.74 37.11 -21.18
CA SER A 42 19.98 36.33 -21.13
C SER A 42 19.83 34.85 -21.49
N THR A 43 18.63 34.34 -21.74
CA THR A 43 18.42 32.97 -22.29
C THR A 43 17.30 32.97 -23.33
N GLN A 44 17.67 33.40 -24.55
CA GLN A 44 16.87 33.50 -25.77
C GLN A 44 15.49 32.79 -25.74
N ALA A 45 14.45 33.60 -25.55
CA ALA A 45 13.06 33.32 -25.91
C ALA A 45 12.22 32.43 -24.94
N VAL A 46 12.45 32.40 -23.64
CA VAL A 46 11.47 31.78 -22.71
C VAL A 46 10.40 32.80 -22.27
N ALA A 47 9.14 32.57 -22.64
CA ALA A 47 8.00 33.41 -22.27
C ALA A 47 7.50 33.19 -20.83
N GLY A 48 7.90 32.06 -20.23
CA GLY A 48 7.51 31.61 -18.89
C GLY A 48 7.64 30.10 -18.77
N SER A 49 7.30 29.56 -17.60
CA SER A 49 7.25 28.12 -17.35
C SER A 49 5.89 27.67 -16.83
N ILE A 50 5.50 26.46 -17.19
CA ILE A 50 4.32 25.75 -16.68
C ILE A 50 4.82 24.48 -16.02
N ASN A 51 4.62 24.33 -14.72
CA ASN A 51 4.97 23.14 -13.97
C ASN A 51 3.70 22.32 -13.65
N ILE A 52 3.67 21.11 -14.19
CA ILE A 52 2.61 20.13 -13.96
C ILE A 52 3.03 19.28 -12.76
N VAL A 53 2.34 19.45 -11.65
CA VAL A 53 2.61 18.67 -10.43
C VAL A 53 1.66 17.48 -10.41
N LEU A 54 2.23 16.29 -10.41
CA LEU A 54 1.48 15.04 -10.37
C LEU A 54 1.08 14.69 -8.94
N LYS A 55 -0.09 14.07 -8.78
CA LYS A 55 -0.53 13.52 -7.50
C LYS A 55 0.49 12.51 -7.03
N THR A 56 1.05 12.76 -5.85
CA THR A 56 1.82 11.73 -5.17
C THR A 56 0.85 10.64 -4.75
N VAL A 57 0.98 9.44 -5.31
CA VAL A 57 0.27 8.27 -4.79
C VAL A 57 0.74 8.13 -3.35
N ALA A 58 -0.12 8.46 -2.38
CA ALA A 58 0.22 8.33 -0.98
C ALA A 58 0.82 6.95 -0.77
N LYS A 59 2.08 6.87 -0.31
CA LYS A 59 2.76 5.61 0.00
C LYS A 59 1.91 4.92 1.06
N LYS A 60 1.00 4.06 0.61
CA LYS A 60 -0.04 3.52 1.47
C LYS A 60 0.63 2.64 2.51
N ARG A 61 0.58 3.09 3.76
CA ARG A 61 0.69 2.25 4.96
C ARG A 61 -0.20 1.02 4.75
N GLN A 62 0.39 -0.16 4.73
CA GLN A 62 -0.32 -1.42 4.55
C GLN A 62 -0.55 -2.04 5.92
N ALA A 63 -1.81 -2.17 6.32
CA ALA A 63 -2.20 -2.89 7.53
C ALA A 63 -3.21 -3.96 7.15
N SER A 64 -2.93 -5.21 7.53
CA SER A 64 -3.86 -6.32 7.34
C SER A 64 -4.05 -7.09 8.63
N VAL A 65 -5.26 -7.58 8.87
CA VAL A 65 -5.59 -8.46 9.99
C VAL A 65 -6.32 -9.66 9.42
N LYS A 66 -5.92 -10.85 9.85
CA LYS A 66 -6.48 -12.14 9.46
C LYS A 66 -6.91 -12.87 10.72
N LEU A 67 -8.16 -13.34 10.70
CA LEU A 67 -8.75 -14.17 11.72
C LEU A 67 -8.99 -15.55 11.09
N GLY A 68 -8.67 -16.60 11.83
CA GLY A 68 -8.89 -17.98 11.41
C GLY A 68 -9.44 -18.80 12.56
N VAL A 69 -10.33 -19.73 12.22
CA VAL A 69 -10.79 -20.79 13.11
C VAL A 69 -10.59 -22.10 12.35
N ALA A 70 -9.97 -23.08 13.01
CA ALA A 70 -9.75 -24.41 12.45
C ALA A 70 -10.26 -25.46 13.43
N TYR A 71 -10.68 -26.62 12.91
CA TYR A 71 -11.02 -27.78 13.71
C TYR A 71 -9.95 -28.85 13.49
N SER A 72 -9.14 -29.13 14.51
CA SER A 72 -8.12 -30.18 14.46
C SER A 72 -8.32 -31.15 15.61
N THR A 73 -8.42 -32.45 15.32
CA THR A 73 -8.53 -33.52 16.32
C THR A 73 -9.67 -33.29 17.35
N GLY A 74 -10.83 -32.83 16.87
CA GLY A 74 -12.01 -32.57 17.70
C GLY A 74 -11.93 -31.31 18.56
N ARG A 75 -10.91 -30.46 18.36
CA ARG A 75 -10.74 -29.19 19.11
C ARG A 75 -10.77 -27.99 18.16
N PRO A 76 -11.60 -26.97 18.44
CA PRO A 76 -11.52 -25.71 17.74
C PRO A 76 -10.24 -24.98 18.16
N THR A 77 -9.51 -24.45 17.18
CA THR A 77 -8.38 -23.54 17.41
C THR A 77 -8.66 -22.23 16.72
N ALA A 78 -8.44 -21.12 17.41
CA ALA A 78 -8.56 -19.80 16.83
C ALA A 78 -7.17 -19.17 16.68
N ASN A 79 -6.98 -18.43 15.60
CA ASN A 79 -5.75 -17.71 15.32
C ASN A 79 -6.03 -16.30 14.84
N VAL A 80 -5.19 -15.37 15.27
CA VAL A 80 -5.20 -13.98 14.85
C VAL A 80 -3.81 -13.63 14.35
N SER A 81 -3.72 -13.07 13.16
CA SER A 81 -2.46 -12.51 12.65
C SER A 81 -2.69 -11.12 12.08
N ALA A 82 -1.79 -10.20 12.40
CA ALA A 82 -1.76 -8.85 11.87
C ALA A 82 -0.41 -8.61 11.19
N LEU A 83 -0.43 -7.86 10.10
CA LEU A 83 0.76 -7.38 9.43
C LEU A 83 0.68 -5.88 9.26
N TYR A 84 1.69 -5.20 9.79
CA TYR A 84 1.85 -3.76 9.68
C TYR A 84 3.09 -3.43 8.86
N SER A 85 2.94 -2.80 7.71
CA SER A 85 4.04 -2.46 6.81
C SER A 85 3.99 -1.01 6.37
N GLU A 86 5.14 -0.36 6.40
CA GLU A 86 5.27 1.06 6.05
C GLU A 86 6.62 1.36 5.40
N ARG A 87 6.68 2.46 4.67
CA ARG A 87 7.88 2.95 4.01
C ARG A 87 8.10 4.42 4.36
N ALA A 88 9.17 4.69 5.11
CA ALA A 88 9.60 6.04 5.48
C ALA A 88 10.82 6.41 4.62
N GLY A 89 10.58 7.18 3.53
CA GLY A 89 11.62 7.53 2.57
C GLY A 89 12.13 6.30 1.79
N ASP A 90 13.39 5.95 2.06
CA ASP A 90 14.10 4.79 1.50
C ASP A 90 14.07 3.56 2.41
N LEU A 91 13.73 3.74 3.69
CA LEU A 91 13.59 2.64 4.65
C LEU A 91 12.20 2.02 4.54
N SER A 92 12.15 0.70 4.44
CA SER A 92 10.89 -0.08 4.48
C SER A 92 10.93 -1.03 5.67
N TYR A 93 9.85 -1.07 6.45
CA TYR A 93 9.75 -1.93 7.62
C TYR A 93 8.40 -2.65 7.66
N SER A 94 8.41 -3.86 8.21
CA SER A 94 7.21 -4.68 8.39
C SER A 94 7.24 -5.40 9.74
N LEU A 95 6.14 -5.28 10.48
CA LEU A 95 5.93 -5.90 11.79
C LEU A 95 4.78 -6.91 11.70
N PRO A 96 5.08 -8.21 11.63
CA PRO A 96 4.07 -9.26 11.80
C PRO A 96 3.80 -9.52 13.29
N VAL A 97 2.53 -9.67 13.64
CA VAL A 97 2.07 -10.05 14.99
C VAL A 97 1.12 -11.24 14.84
N SER A 98 1.33 -12.30 15.61
CA SER A 98 0.44 -13.47 15.60
C SER A 98 0.12 -13.94 17.01
N ALA A 99 -1.15 -14.23 17.27
CA ALA A 99 -1.64 -14.84 18.51
C ALA A 99 -2.48 -16.07 18.17
N TYR A 100 -2.39 -17.09 19.04
CA TYR A 100 -3.15 -18.33 18.93
C TYR A 100 -3.90 -18.55 20.23
N GLU A 101 -5.19 -18.81 20.14
CA GLU A 101 -5.99 -19.22 21.29
C GLU A 101 -5.89 -20.73 21.43
N TYR A 102 -5.29 -21.19 22.52
CA TYR A 102 -5.27 -22.60 22.91
C TYR A 102 -6.35 -22.79 23.97
N ASP A 103 -7.55 -23.16 23.56
CA ASP A 103 -8.57 -23.59 24.52
C ASP A 103 -8.11 -24.89 25.17
N SER A 104 -7.60 -24.79 26.40
CA SER A 104 -7.16 -25.92 27.22
C SER A 104 -8.30 -26.52 28.04
N SER A 105 -9.56 -26.40 27.60
CA SER A 105 -10.71 -27.11 28.18
C SER A 105 -10.73 -28.56 27.68
N ALA A 106 -9.63 -29.28 27.87
CA ALA A 106 -9.59 -30.72 27.72
C ALA A 106 -10.32 -31.36 28.91
N GLU A 107 -11.66 -31.32 28.93
CA GLU A 107 -12.40 -32.26 29.77
C GLU A 107 -12.13 -33.66 29.21
N MET A 108 -11.15 -34.34 29.81
CA MET A 108 -10.76 -35.69 29.44
C MET A 108 -11.83 -36.65 29.96
N LYS A 109 -12.93 -36.77 29.23
CA LYS A 109 -13.98 -37.76 29.52
C LYS A 109 -13.48 -39.14 29.08
N VAL A 110 -12.81 -39.85 29.98
CA VAL A 110 -12.37 -41.23 29.77
C VAL A 110 -13.58 -42.15 29.82
N SER A 111 -14.23 -42.36 28.67
CA SER A 111 -15.22 -43.42 28.52
C SER A 111 -14.49 -44.75 28.30
N ARG A 112 -14.26 -45.50 29.39
CA ARG A 112 -13.78 -46.89 29.32
C ARG A 112 -14.96 -47.80 29.00
N TYR A 113 -15.09 -48.20 27.73
CA TYR A 113 -15.92 -49.35 27.37
C TYR A 113 -15.18 -50.62 27.75
N VAL A 114 -15.61 -51.28 28.83
CA VAL A 114 -15.25 -52.68 29.08
C VAL A 114 -16.26 -53.51 28.32
N ALA A 115 -15.85 -54.11 27.20
CA ALA A 115 -16.64 -55.13 26.52
C ALA A 115 -16.69 -56.37 27.42
N GLY A 116 -17.67 -56.42 28.33
CA GLY A 116 -18.05 -57.65 28.99
C GLY A 116 -18.72 -58.55 27.98
N SER A 117 -17.96 -59.48 27.38
CA SER A 117 -18.55 -60.56 26.60
C SER A 117 -19.25 -61.51 27.57
N LEU A 118 -20.56 -61.33 27.74
CA LEU A 118 -21.42 -62.31 28.38
C LEU A 118 -22.14 -63.09 27.28
N GLY A 119 -21.69 -64.32 27.07
CA GLY A 119 -22.42 -65.34 26.33
C GLY A 119 -22.29 -66.65 27.09
N THR A 120 -23.30 -66.98 27.88
CA THR A 120 -23.53 -68.34 28.39
C THR A 120 -25.02 -68.60 28.26
N VAL A 121 -25.37 -69.51 27.35
CA VAL A 121 -26.32 -70.62 27.55
C VAL A 121 -25.95 -71.71 26.56
#